data_AF-A0A179DN12-F1
#
_entry.id   AF-A0A179DN12-F1
#
_cell.length_a   1.000
_cell.length_b   1.000
_cell.length_c   1.000
_cell.angle_alpha   90.00
_cell.angle_beta   90.00
_cell.angle_gamma   90.00
#
_symmetry.space_group_name_H-M   'P 1'
#
loop_
_entity.id
_entity.type
_entity.pdbx_description
1 polymer ?
#
loop_
_entity_poly.entity_id
_entity_poly.type
_entity_poly.pdbx_seq_one_letter_code
_entity_poly.pdbx_strand_id
1 'polypeptide(L)'
;MENLPEHFDSLFSVDCVIFGFDEGELKILLIERNEAPFNGWFALPGYFVEPIEAIETAAQRILFESTGLKGIFMEQFYTFGALGRHPQGRVITVAYYAMIRLIGNKEVAPLPTAHFAKRAVWMSIKDMPELAFDHSRIFRKSFEKIKNKISYQPIAFELLPEKFTLTQLQQLYEVVLNKKLDKRNFRKKMLAYDILKELDEKQKGVSYRAAKLYKFDKRKYAKNFQKELSFTR
;
A
#
# COMPACT_ATOMS: atom_id res chain seq x y z
N MET A 1 -34.09 -12.89 -27.51
CA MET A 1 -32.80 -12.68 -26.83
C MET A 1 -31.95 -11.90 -27.80
N GLU A 2 -31.55 -10.69 -27.47
CA GLU A 2 -30.63 -9.91 -28.31
C GLU A 2 -29.34 -10.71 -28.50
N ASN A 3 -28.86 -10.76 -29.75
CA ASN A 3 -27.59 -11.41 -30.09
C ASN A 3 -26.48 -10.74 -29.29
N LEU A 4 -25.88 -11.48 -28.36
CA LEU A 4 -24.63 -11.07 -27.74
C LEU A 4 -23.60 -10.90 -28.86
N PRO A 5 -22.79 -9.83 -28.86
CA PRO A 5 -21.73 -9.68 -29.85
C PRO A 5 -20.79 -10.90 -29.83
N GLU A 6 -20.31 -11.32 -31.00
CA GLU A 6 -19.47 -12.53 -31.16
C GLU A 6 -18.21 -12.50 -30.29
N HIS A 7 -17.70 -11.30 -29.94
CA HIS A 7 -16.54 -11.11 -29.08
C HIS A 7 -16.72 -9.90 -28.14
N PHE A 8 -16.21 -10.04 -26.92
CA PHE A 8 -16.07 -8.94 -25.94
C PHE A 8 -14.60 -8.58 -25.79
N ASP A 9 -14.15 -7.50 -26.43
CA ASP A 9 -12.75 -7.06 -26.35
C ASP A 9 -12.54 -6.17 -25.12
N SER A 10 -12.42 -6.79 -23.96
CA SER A 10 -11.95 -6.12 -22.74
C SER A 10 -10.72 -6.81 -22.22
N LEU A 11 -9.66 -6.03 -21.99
CA LEU A 11 -8.47 -6.52 -21.33
C LEU A 11 -8.56 -6.26 -19.83
N PHE A 12 -8.09 -7.22 -19.05
CA PHE A 12 -7.91 -7.04 -17.62
C PHE A 12 -6.47 -6.65 -17.34
N SER A 13 -6.30 -5.68 -16.45
CA SER A 13 -5.02 -5.36 -15.83
C SER A 13 -5.15 -5.42 -14.31
N VAL A 14 -4.02 -5.38 -13.63
CA VAL A 14 -3.95 -5.17 -12.19
C VAL A 14 -3.00 -4.01 -11.90
N ASP A 15 -3.34 -3.22 -10.88
CA ASP A 15 -2.52 -2.11 -10.41
C ASP A 15 -2.34 -2.21 -8.89
N CYS A 16 -1.09 -2.28 -8.45
CA CYS A 16 -0.71 -2.48 -7.05
C CYS A 16 -0.28 -1.16 -6.41
N VAL A 17 -1.04 -0.68 -5.43
CA VAL A 17 -0.64 0.47 -4.60
C VAL A 17 0.10 -0.02 -3.35
N ILE A 18 1.42 0.01 -3.38
CA ILE A 18 2.23 -0.43 -2.25
C ILE A 18 2.71 0.78 -1.45
N PHE A 19 2.26 0.85 -0.20
CA PHE A 19 2.69 1.85 0.77
C PHE A 19 3.84 1.32 1.61
N GLY A 20 4.86 2.14 1.80
CA GLY A 20 5.98 1.88 2.68
C GLY A 20 6.13 3.01 3.69
N PHE A 21 6.54 2.71 4.92
CA PHE A 21 6.89 3.74 5.90
C PHE A 21 8.35 3.61 6.31
N ASP A 22 9.08 4.71 6.23
CA ASP A 22 10.51 4.77 6.52
C ASP A 22 10.87 6.17 7.00
N GLU A 23 11.68 6.26 8.05
CA GLU A 23 12.22 7.52 8.57
C GLU A 23 11.18 8.63 8.85
N GLY A 24 9.93 8.26 9.17
CA GLY A 24 8.86 9.21 9.45
C GLY A 24 8.08 9.67 8.21
N GLU A 25 8.39 9.12 7.04
CA GLU A 25 7.74 9.42 5.78
C GLU A 25 6.95 8.22 5.25
N LEU A 26 5.76 8.52 4.74
CA LEU A 26 5.00 7.56 3.95
C LEU A 26 5.46 7.68 2.50
N LYS A 27 5.84 6.54 1.94
CA LYS A 27 6.32 6.38 0.57
C LYS A 27 5.39 5.48 -0.20
N ILE A 28 5.40 5.63 -1.51
CA ILE A 28 4.71 4.78 -2.48
C ILE A 28 5.73 4.16 -3.42
N LEU A 29 5.52 2.88 -3.76
CA LEU A 29 6.29 2.21 -4.79
C LEU A 29 5.73 2.56 -6.17
N LEU A 30 6.61 3.06 -7.03
CA LEU A 30 6.31 3.39 -8.42
C LEU A 30 7.29 2.69 -9.35
N ILE A 31 6.87 2.53 -10.61
CA ILE A 31 7.75 2.13 -11.71
C ILE A 31 7.84 3.27 -12.72
N GLU A 32 8.98 3.41 -13.38
CA GLU A 32 9.10 4.22 -14.60
C GLU A 32 8.78 3.31 -15.81
N ARG A 33 7.78 3.68 -16.61
CA ARG A 33 7.36 2.90 -17.78
C ARG A 33 8.43 2.90 -18.87
N ASN A 34 8.56 1.78 -19.58
CA ASN A 34 9.54 1.57 -20.65
C ASN A 34 8.90 1.31 -22.03
N GLU A 35 7.61 1.62 -22.18
CA GLU A 35 6.85 1.35 -23.40
C GLU A 35 5.75 2.40 -23.59
N ALA A 36 5.27 2.51 -24.84
CA ALA A 36 4.09 3.31 -25.14
C ALA A 36 2.81 2.57 -24.69
N PRO A 37 1.75 3.29 -24.31
CA PRO A 37 1.68 4.73 -24.09
C PRO A 37 2.37 5.14 -22.78
N PHE A 38 2.64 6.44 -22.62
CA PHE A 38 3.29 7.02 -21.44
C PHE A 38 4.70 6.49 -21.15
N ASN A 39 5.50 6.24 -22.20
CA ASN A 39 6.91 5.87 -22.02
C ASN A 39 7.65 6.93 -21.21
N GLY A 40 8.43 6.51 -20.21
CA GLY A 40 9.16 7.40 -19.28
C GLY A 40 8.32 8.04 -18.17
N TRP A 41 7.00 7.83 -18.14
CA TRP A 41 6.16 8.30 -17.04
C TRP A 41 6.23 7.35 -15.85
N PHE A 42 6.00 7.89 -14.65
CA PHE A 42 5.81 7.07 -13.47
C PHE A 42 4.41 6.45 -13.46
N ALA A 43 4.32 5.20 -13.00
CA ALA A 43 3.08 4.46 -12.84
C ALA A 43 3.13 3.63 -11.57
N LEU A 44 1.95 3.23 -11.10
CA LEU A 44 1.85 2.12 -10.14
C LEU A 44 2.41 0.83 -10.77
N PRO A 45 3.03 -0.08 -9.99
CA PRO A 45 3.31 -1.44 -10.43
C PRO A 45 2.03 -2.09 -10.94
N GLY A 46 1.94 -2.29 -12.25
CA GLY A 46 0.71 -2.74 -12.88
C GLY A 46 0.91 -3.13 -14.34
N TYR A 47 0.20 -4.17 -14.77
CA TYR A 47 0.27 -4.72 -16.11
C TYR A 47 -0.94 -5.61 -16.42
N PHE A 48 -0.99 -6.18 -17.62
CA PHE A 48 -2.08 -7.03 -18.06
C PHE A 48 -2.10 -8.40 -17.35
N VAL A 49 -3.31 -8.88 -17.11
CA VAL A 49 -3.59 -10.24 -16.65
C VAL A 49 -3.47 -11.18 -17.85
N GLU A 50 -2.75 -12.28 -17.69
CA GLU A 50 -2.57 -13.31 -18.70
C GLU A 50 -3.79 -14.25 -18.79
N PRO A 51 -4.01 -14.94 -19.93
CA PRO A 51 -5.18 -15.79 -20.12
C PRO A 51 -5.27 -17.00 -19.16
N ILE A 52 -4.16 -17.44 -18.58
CA ILE A 52 -4.07 -18.67 -17.77
C ILE A 52 -3.55 -18.35 -16.35
N GLU A 53 -4.03 -17.26 -15.76
CA GLU A 53 -3.77 -16.95 -14.35
C GLU A 53 -4.98 -16.34 -13.65
N ALA A 54 -5.06 -16.53 -12.33
CA ALA A 54 -6.01 -15.79 -11.50
C ALA A 54 -5.55 -14.34 -11.32
N ILE A 55 -6.49 -13.42 -11.08
CA ILE A 55 -6.20 -11.99 -10.89
C ILE A 55 -5.25 -11.76 -9.69
N GLU A 56 -5.44 -12.52 -8.61
CA GLU A 56 -4.56 -12.48 -7.44
C GLU A 56 -3.14 -12.93 -7.78
N THR A 57 -3.02 -13.98 -8.61
CA THR A 57 -1.73 -14.48 -9.11
C THR A 57 -1.06 -13.43 -9.99
N ALA A 58 -1.82 -12.77 -10.87
CA ALA A 58 -1.33 -11.67 -11.71
C ALA A 58 -0.79 -10.52 -10.86
N ALA A 59 -1.50 -10.12 -9.80
CA ALA A 59 -1.05 -9.05 -8.91
C ALA A 59 0.29 -9.40 -8.25
N GLN A 60 0.45 -10.63 -7.76
CA GLN A 60 1.72 -11.09 -7.17
C GLN A 60 2.84 -11.15 -8.20
N ARG A 61 2.58 -11.72 -9.38
CA ARG A 61 3.54 -11.83 -10.49
C ARG A 61 4.00 -10.46 -10.94
N ILE A 62 3.08 -9.54 -11.23
CA ILE A 62 3.37 -8.20 -11.73
C ILE A 62 4.13 -7.36 -10.70
N LEU A 63 3.75 -7.42 -9.42
CA LEU A 63 4.51 -6.77 -8.36
C LEU A 63 5.95 -7.31 -8.32
N PHE A 64 6.10 -8.63 -8.36
CA PHE A 64 7.42 -9.26 -8.32
C PHE A 64 8.25 -8.91 -9.55
N GLU A 65 7.72 -9.10 -10.75
CA GLU A 65 8.37 -8.79 -12.02
C GLU A 65 8.84 -7.33 -12.07
N SER A 66 7.97 -6.39 -11.73
CA SER A 66 8.27 -4.97 -11.91
C SER A 66 9.09 -4.34 -10.78
N THR A 67 9.27 -5.02 -9.64
CA THR A 67 9.91 -4.42 -8.45
C THR A 67 10.86 -5.34 -7.67
N GLY A 68 10.83 -6.65 -7.89
CA GLY A 68 11.57 -7.66 -7.13
C GLY A 68 10.93 -8.05 -5.80
N LEU A 69 9.85 -7.38 -5.37
CA LEU A 69 9.18 -7.69 -4.10
C LEU A 69 8.34 -8.98 -4.20
N LYS A 70 8.49 -9.86 -3.21
CA LYS A 70 7.77 -11.15 -3.14
C LYS A 70 7.16 -11.38 -1.77
N GLY A 71 6.10 -12.19 -1.72
CA GLY A 71 5.44 -12.54 -0.45
C GLY A 71 4.70 -11.38 0.21
N ILE A 72 4.31 -10.37 -0.58
CA ILE A 72 3.56 -9.22 -0.10
C ILE A 72 2.08 -9.58 -0.08
N PHE A 73 1.48 -9.60 1.10
CA PHE A 73 0.03 -9.75 1.21
C PHE A 73 -0.65 -8.47 0.71
N MET A 74 -1.51 -8.62 -0.29
CA MET A 74 -2.25 -7.53 -0.92
C MET A 74 -3.75 -7.74 -0.76
N GLU A 75 -4.49 -6.67 -0.49
CA GLU A 75 -5.94 -6.67 -0.45
C GLU A 75 -6.48 -6.00 -1.73
N GLN A 76 -7.39 -6.67 -2.44
CA GLN A 76 -8.17 -6.02 -3.49
C GLN A 76 -9.06 -4.95 -2.85
N PHE A 77 -9.13 -3.76 -3.45
CA PHE A 77 -9.93 -2.68 -2.88
C PHE A 77 -10.93 -2.04 -3.81
N TYR A 78 -10.72 -2.12 -5.13
CA TYR A 78 -11.61 -1.51 -6.10
C TYR A 78 -11.33 -2.06 -7.50
N THR A 79 -12.31 -1.92 -8.40
CA THR A 79 -12.15 -2.20 -9.82
C THR A 79 -12.44 -0.92 -10.60
N PHE A 80 -11.51 -0.50 -11.47
CA PHE A 80 -11.66 0.69 -12.30
C PHE A 80 -11.91 0.29 -13.75
N GLY A 81 -13.08 0.65 -14.26
CA GLY A 81 -13.52 0.32 -15.62
C GLY A 81 -14.09 1.53 -16.37
N ALA A 82 -13.63 2.74 -16.03
CA ALA A 82 -14.09 3.96 -16.71
C ALA A 82 -13.73 3.92 -18.21
N LEU A 83 -14.62 4.44 -19.05
CA LEU A 83 -14.35 4.60 -20.47
C LEU A 83 -13.15 5.53 -20.68
N GLY A 84 -12.31 5.21 -21.67
CA GLY A 84 -11.13 6.03 -22.02
C GLY A 84 -10.00 6.01 -21.00
N ARG A 85 -10.04 5.17 -19.95
CA ARG A 85 -8.94 5.10 -18.96
C ARG A 85 -7.62 4.61 -19.56
N HIS A 86 -7.69 3.85 -20.64
CA HIS A 86 -6.54 3.40 -21.40
C HIS A 86 -6.71 3.88 -22.85
N PRO A 87 -5.69 4.55 -23.44
CA PRO A 87 -5.83 5.19 -24.75
C PRO A 87 -5.94 4.20 -25.91
N GLN A 88 -5.53 2.94 -25.70
CA GLN A 88 -5.53 1.92 -26.75
C GLN A 88 -6.77 1.02 -26.75
N GLY A 89 -7.71 1.19 -25.81
CA GLY A 89 -8.93 0.38 -25.80
C GLY A 89 -9.57 0.20 -24.42
N ARG A 90 -10.50 -0.75 -24.34
CA ARG A 90 -11.24 -1.05 -23.10
C ARG A 90 -10.38 -1.91 -22.17
N VAL A 91 -9.79 -1.27 -21.15
CA VAL A 91 -9.07 -1.96 -20.08
C VAL A 91 -9.81 -1.81 -18.76
N ILE A 92 -10.03 -2.92 -18.06
CA ILE A 92 -10.58 -2.96 -16.70
C ILE A 92 -9.43 -3.30 -15.76
N THR A 93 -9.10 -2.43 -14.81
CA THR A 93 -8.06 -2.75 -13.81
C THR A 93 -8.68 -3.16 -12.49
N VAL A 94 -8.18 -4.27 -11.92
CA VAL A 94 -8.46 -4.67 -10.55
C VAL A 94 -7.32 -4.18 -9.67
N ALA A 95 -7.65 -3.27 -8.75
CA ALA A 95 -6.64 -2.59 -7.97
C ALA A 95 -6.45 -3.25 -6.61
N TYR A 96 -5.17 -3.46 -6.27
CA TYR A 96 -4.71 -4.03 -5.01
C TYR A 96 -3.94 -2.99 -4.22
N TYR A 97 -3.93 -3.11 -2.90
CA TYR A 97 -3.04 -2.32 -2.06
C TYR A 97 -2.37 -3.19 -1.00
N ALA A 98 -1.19 -2.74 -0.56
CA ALA A 98 -0.52 -3.30 0.60
C ALA A 98 0.18 -2.21 1.39
N MET A 99 0.45 -2.53 2.65
CA MET A 99 1.21 -1.73 3.58
C MET A 99 2.39 -2.57 4.06
N ILE A 100 3.61 -2.14 3.76
CA ILE A 100 4.81 -2.91 4.07
C ILE A 100 5.82 -2.09 4.87
N ARG A 101 6.67 -2.81 5.61
CA ARG A 101 7.85 -2.24 6.26
C ARG A 101 8.95 -2.12 5.22
N LEU A 102 9.57 -0.95 5.09
CA LEU A 102 10.68 -0.77 4.14
C LEU A 102 12.00 -1.35 4.64
N ILE A 103 12.15 -1.58 5.94
CA ILE A 103 13.33 -2.30 6.47
C ILE A 103 13.36 -3.70 5.86
N GLY A 104 14.40 -3.99 5.07
CA GLY A 104 14.56 -5.23 4.31
C GLY A 104 13.89 -5.25 2.94
N ASN A 105 13.15 -4.21 2.56
CA ASN A 105 12.44 -4.08 1.27
C ASN A 105 12.77 -2.76 0.53
N LYS A 106 13.90 -2.10 0.90
CA LYS A 106 14.33 -0.84 0.27
C LYS A 106 14.84 -1.05 -1.16
N GLU A 107 15.49 -2.19 -1.40
CA GLU A 107 16.01 -2.56 -2.70
C GLU A 107 14.87 -3.06 -3.58
N VAL A 108 14.61 -2.32 -4.65
CA VAL A 108 13.60 -2.64 -5.65
C VAL A 108 14.20 -2.45 -7.03
N ALA A 109 13.95 -3.41 -7.90
CA ALA A 109 14.40 -3.37 -9.29
C ALA A 109 13.49 -4.26 -10.14
N PRO A 110 13.15 -3.86 -11.37
CA PRO A 110 12.48 -4.74 -12.30
C PRO A 110 13.37 -5.95 -12.64
N LEU A 111 12.74 -7.10 -12.77
CA LEU A 111 13.34 -8.31 -13.33
C LEU A 111 13.49 -8.16 -14.85
N PRO A 112 14.40 -8.93 -15.49
CA PRO A 112 14.59 -8.88 -16.94
C PRO A 112 13.32 -9.19 -17.75
N THR A 113 12.36 -9.92 -17.16
CA THR A 113 11.06 -10.25 -17.77
C THR A 113 10.07 -9.08 -17.80
N ALA A 114 10.27 -8.05 -16.96
CA ALA A 114 9.39 -6.89 -16.89
C ALA A 114 9.77 -5.83 -17.92
N HIS A 115 9.66 -6.15 -19.22
CA HIS A 115 10.04 -5.26 -20.32
C HIS A 115 9.35 -3.89 -20.28
N PHE A 116 8.18 -3.81 -19.65
CA PHE A 116 7.37 -2.61 -19.48
C PHE A 116 7.86 -1.65 -18.37
N ALA A 117 8.80 -2.08 -17.51
CA ALA A 117 9.29 -1.32 -16.36
C ALA A 117 10.81 -1.08 -16.47
N LYS A 118 11.20 0.19 -16.55
CA LYS A 118 12.62 0.60 -16.66
C LYS A 118 13.33 0.61 -15.30
N ARG A 119 12.63 1.04 -14.25
CA ARG A 119 13.09 0.99 -12.86
C ARG A 119 11.92 1.02 -11.89
N ALA A 120 12.16 0.59 -10.66
CA ALA A 120 11.25 0.72 -9.53
C ALA A 120 11.85 1.69 -8.49
N VAL A 121 11.02 2.52 -7.87
CA VAL A 121 11.49 3.53 -6.91
C VAL A 121 10.48 3.70 -5.78
N TRP A 122 10.98 3.86 -4.55
CA TRP A 122 10.21 4.37 -3.44
C TRP A 122 10.21 5.90 -3.46
N MET A 123 9.03 6.50 -3.51
CA MET A 123 8.87 7.95 -3.57
C MET A 123 8.01 8.46 -2.42
N SER A 124 8.40 9.59 -1.82
CA SER A 124 7.57 10.30 -0.84
C SER A 124 6.21 10.64 -1.46
N ILE A 125 5.12 10.38 -0.74
CA ILE A 125 3.76 10.72 -1.22
C ILE A 125 3.56 12.24 -1.37
N LYS A 126 4.41 13.06 -0.75
CA LYS A 126 4.35 14.53 -0.83
C LYS A 126 4.92 15.03 -2.16
N ASP A 127 5.83 14.28 -2.75
CA ASP A 127 6.60 14.63 -3.94
C ASP A 127 6.20 13.78 -5.15
N MET A 128 4.99 13.20 -5.10
CA MET A 128 4.52 12.28 -6.12
C MET A 128 4.23 13.04 -7.43
N PRO A 129 4.80 12.60 -8.57
CA PRO A 129 4.59 13.21 -9.87
C PRO A 129 3.19 12.90 -10.41
N GLU A 130 2.87 13.46 -11.56
CA GLU A 130 1.77 12.95 -12.37
C GLU A 130 2.05 11.50 -12.77
N LEU A 131 1.02 10.66 -12.69
CA LEU A 131 1.13 9.24 -12.99
C LEU A 131 0.46 8.95 -14.34
N ALA A 132 0.98 7.94 -15.04
CA ALA A 132 0.40 7.46 -16.29
C ALA A 132 -1.08 7.06 -16.13
N PHE A 133 -1.84 7.18 -17.22
CA PHE A 133 -3.25 6.81 -17.28
C PHE A 133 -4.10 7.48 -16.18
N ASP A 134 -4.92 6.70 -15.46
CA ASP A 134 -5.71 7.14 -14.32
C ASP A 134 -5.08 6.74 -12.97
N HIS A 135 -3.77 6.45 -12.91
CA HIS A 135 -3.14 5.89 -11.70
C HIS A 135 -3.18 6.85 -10.51
N SER A 136 -3.17 8.17 -10.73
CA SER A 136 -3.40 9.14 -9.64
C SER A 136 -4.79 8.99 -9.01
N ARG A 137 -5.81 8.57 -9.77
CA ARG A 137 -7.15 8.26 -9.24
C ARG A 137 -7.13 6.97 -8.43
N ILE A 138 -6.42 5.94 -8.91
CA ILE A 138 -6.24 4.67 -8.20
C ILE A 138 -5.57 4.91 -6.84
N PHE A 139 -4.47 5.67 -6.83
CA PHE A 139 -3.78 6.08 -5.61
C PHE A 139 -4.68 6.85 -4.64
N ARG A 140 -5.40 7.88 -5.10
CA ARG A 140 -6.28 8.66 -4.20
C ARG A 140 -7.35 7.77 -3.55
N LYS A 141 -7.92 6.83 -4.32
CA LYS A 141 -8.93 5.89 -3.81
C LYS A 141 -8.36 4.94 -2.76
N SER A 142 -7.14 4.41 -2.97
CA SER A 142 -6.50 3.55 -1.97
C SER A 142 -6.07 4.33 -0.73
N PHE A 143 -5.56 5.55 -0.90
CA PHE A 143 -5.15 6.41 0.21
C PHE A 143 -6.34 6.79 1.11
N GLU A 144 -7.48 7.15 0.51
CA GLU A 144 -8.72 7.39 1.28
C GLU A 144 -9.20 6.12 2.00
N LYS A 145 -9.07 4.94 1.39
CA LYS A 145 -9.38 3.67 2.06
C LYS A 145 -8.48 3.44 3.28
N ILE A 146 -7.17 3.68 3.17
CA ILE A 146 -6.23 3.53 4.30
C ILE A 146 -6.53 4.55 5.39
N LYS A 147 -6.79 5.81 5.03
CA LYS A 147 -7.17 6.87 5.96
C LYS A 147 -8.45 6.53 6.74
N ASN A 148 -9.44 5.95 6.08
CA ASN A 148 -10.64 5.45 6.74
C ASN A 148 -10.33 4.25 7.62
N LYS A 149 -9.59 3.25 7.13
CA LYS A 149 -9.26 2.02 7.88
C LYS A 149 -8.44 2.35 9.14
N ILE A 150 -7.43 3.22 9.07
CA ILE A 150 -6.59 3.61 10.22
C ILE A 150 -7.33 4.44 11.27
N SER A 151 -8.43 5.11 10.88
CA SER A 151 -9.23 5.92 11.80
C SER A 151 -10.02 5.06 12.80
N TYR A 152 -10.41 3.86 12.39
CA TYR A 152 -11.26 2.95 13.16
C TYR A 152 -10.55 1.65 13.57
N GLN A 153 -9.50 1.25 12.85
CA GLN A 153 -8.76 0.01 13.09
C GLN A 153 -7.27 0.30 13.27
N PRO A 154 -6.60 -0.37 14.21
CA PRO A 154 -5.18 -0.18 14.47
C PRO A 154 -4.32 -0.98 13.46
N ILE A 155 -4.50 -0.74 12.17
CA ILE A 155 -3.77 -1.38 11.06
C ILE A 155 -2.34 -0.84 10.88
N ALA A 156 -2.05 0.28 11.53
CA ALA A 156 -0.79 1.02 11.39
C ALA A 156 0.46 0.18 11.69
N PHE A 157 0.33 -0.92 12.44
CA PHE A 157 1.46 -1.78 12.82
C PHE A 157 2.04 -2.58 11.65
N GLU A 158 1.31 -2.71 10.54
CA GLU A 158 1.81 -3.33 9.31
C GLU A 158 2.95 -2.48 8.70
N LEU A 159 2.91 -1.15 8.89
CA LEU A 159 3.91 -0.21 8.37
C LEU A 159 5.10 0.02 9.32
N LEU A 160 4.95 -0.24 10.62
CA LEU A 160 6.00 0.01 11.62
C LEU A 160 6.94 -1.19 11.75
N PRO A 161 8.21 -1.03 12.17
CA PRO A 161 9.10 -2.13 12.51
C PRO A 161 8.52 -3.07 13.59
N GLU A 162 9.16 -4.23 13.82
CA GLU A 162 8.67 -5.18 14.85
C GLU A 162 8.66 -4.56 16.25
N LYS A 163 9.69 -3.76 16.53
CA LYS A 163 9.81 -2.94 17.73
C LYS A 163 9.75 -1.48 17.32
N PHE A 164 8.81 -0.73 17.87
CA PHE A 164 8.61 0.68 17.53
C PHE A 164 8.37 1.51 18.79
N THR A 165 8.59 2.81 18.68
CA THR A 165 8.26 3.78 19.74
C THR A 165 6.85 4.34 19.53
N LEU A 166 6.22 4.83 20.61
CA LEU A 166 4.95 5.57 20.49
C LEU A 166 5.08 6.85 19.63
N THR A 167 6.29 7.41 19.52
CA THR A 167 6.55 8.54 18.63
C THR A 167 6.47 8.12 17.16
N GLN A 168 7.08 7.00 16.78
CA GLN A 168 6.99 6.46 15.42
C GLN A 168 5.54 6.10 15.07
N LEU A 169 4.82 5.48 16.00
CA LEU A 169 3.40 5.19 15.85
C LEU A 169 2.60 6.50 15.63
N GLN A 170 2.86 7.54 16.42
CA GLN A 170 2.20 8.83 16.24
C GLN A 170 2.51 9.46 14.88
N GLN A 171 3.78 9.51 14.48
CA GLN A 171 4.21 10.07 13.19
C GLN A 171 3.50 9.38 12.03
N LEU A 172 3.39 8.05 12.07
CA LEU A 172 2.67 7.30 11.04
C LEU A 172 1.20 7.73 10.94
N TYR A 173 0.49 7.83 12.08
CA TYR A 173 -0.90 8.31 12.08
C TYR A 173 -1.02 9.76 11.60
N GLU A 174 -0.10 10.64 11.99
CA GLU A 174 -0.11 12.04 11.55
C GLU A 174 0.06 12.17 10.04
N VAL A 175 0.95 11.37 9.45
CA VAL A 175 1.20 11.35 8.01
C VAL A 175 -0.01 10.80 7.25
N VAL A 176 -0.57 9.66 7.67
CA VAL A 176 -1.72 9.06 7.00
C VAL A 176 -2.98 9.92 7.13
N LEU A 177 -3.20 10.53 8.31
CA LEU A 177 -4.36 11.40 8.55
C LEU A 177 -4.17 12.83 8.04
N ASN A 178 -2.96 13.18 7.60
CA ASN A 178 -2.53 14.52 7.22
C ASN A 178 -2.90 15.59 8.27
N LYS A 179 -2.64 15.31 9.55
CA LYS A 179 -2.89 16.26 10.66
C LYS A 179 -1.97 16.00 11.83
N LYS A 180 -1.66 17.04 12.60
CA LYS A 180 -0.97 16.90 13.88
C LYS A 180 -1.90 16.32 14.95
N LEU A 181 -1.36 15.43 15.76
CA LEU A 181 -2.09 14.78 16.85
C LEU A 181 -1.53 15.24 18.18
N ASP A 182 -2.42 15.53 19.14
CA ASP A 182 -1.96 15.80 20.49
C ASP A 182 -1.27 14.56 21.07
N LYS A 183 -0.03 14.74 21.51
CA LYS A 183 0.84 13.66 22.00
C LYS A 183 0.26 12.95 23.21
N ARG A 184 -0.39 13.67 24.13
CA ARG A 184 -0.91 13.08 25.37
C ARG A 184 -2.16 12.27 25.09
N ASN A 185 -3.10 12.83 24.34
CA ASN A 185 -4.34 12.18 23.94
C ASN A 185 -4.09 10.97 23.05
N PHE A 186 -3.16 11.08 22.10
CA PHE A 186 -2.77 9.96 21.25
C PHE A 186 -2.22 8.80 22.06
N ARG A 187 -1.24 9.05 22.95
CA ARG A 187 -0.65 8.01 23.79
C ARG A 187 -1.68 7.37 24.71
N LYS A 188 -2.53 8.18 25.36
CA LYS A 188 -3.62 7.69 26.21
C LYS A 188 -4.55 6.76 25.43
N LYS A 189 -4.97 7.16 24.22
CA LYS A 189 -5.84 6.37 23.34
C LYS A 189 -5.19 5.05 22.91
N MET A 190 -3.94 5.10 22.41
CA MET A 190 -3.25 3.91 21.91
C MET A 190 -2.98 2.87 23.00
N LEU A 191 -2.65 3.30 24.22
CA LEU A 191 -2.45 2.40 25.36
C LEU A 191 -3.79 1.81 25.86
N ALA A 192 -4.88 2.58 25.79
CA ALA A 192 -6.20 2.12 26.20
C ALA A 192 -6.76 0.99 25.32
N TYR A 193 -6.31 0.86 24.07
CA TYR A 193 -6.69 -0.27 23.21
C TYR A 193 -6.16 -1.62 23.72
N ASP A 194 -5.18 -1.63 24.62
CA ASP A 194 -4.56 -2.84 25.17
C ASP A 194 -4.07 -3.82 24.10
N ILE A 195 -3.50 -3.30 23.01
CA ILE A 195 -2.90 -4.08 21.91
C ILE A 195 -1.40 -3.85 21.77
N LEU A 196 -0.80 -3.12 22.71
CA LEU A 196 0.61 -2.77 22.75
C LEU A 196 1.28 -3.45 23.93
N LYS A 197 2.29 -4.29 23.65
CA LYS A 197 3.17 -4.84 24.67
C LYS A 197 4.38 -3.93 24.83
N GLU A 198 4.51 -3.30 25.99
CA GLU A 198 5.74 -2.60 26.38
C GLU A 198 6.88 -3.62 26.54
N LEU A 199 8.07 -3.28 26.04
CA LEU A 199 9.27 -4.10 26.17
C LEU A 199 10.21 -3.51 27.22
N ASP A 200 11.00 -4.35 27.87
CA ASP A 200 12.10 -3.95 28.77
C ASP A 200 13.33 -3.44 27.99
N GLU A 201 13.10 -2.87 26.81
CA GLU A 201 14.10 -2.35 25.90
C GLU A 201 13.80 -0.87 25.59
N LYS A 202 14.85 -0.08 25.45
CA LYS A 202 14.76 1.30 24.97
C LYS A 202 15.50 1.44 23.63
N GLN A 203 15.13 2.46 22.88
CA GLN A 203 15.80 2.83 21.64
C GLN A 203 17.32 2.99 21.87
N LYS A 204 18.14 2.38 21.01
CA LYS A 204 19.60 2.49 21.04
C LYS A 204 20.08 3.53 20.02
N GLY A 205 21.28 4.09 20.25
CA GLY A 205 21.95 4.96 19.27
C GLY A 205 21.31 6.33 19.06
N VAL A 206 20.66 6.89 20.09
CA VAL A 206 20.04 8.23 20.02
C VAL A 206 20.72 9.20 20.99
N SER A 207 20.91 10.44 20.54
CA SER A 207 21.50 11.54 21.33
C SER A 207 20.54 12.14 22.37
N TYR A 208 19.26 11.76 22.32
CA TYR A 208 18.21 12.21 23.23
C TYR A 208 17.74 11.10 24.17
N ARG A 209 16.82 11.42 25.09
CA ARG A 209 16.25 10.44 26.04
C ARG A 209 15.66 9.23 25.29
N ALA A 210 16.32 8.08 25.44
CA ALA A 210 15.92 6.83 24.81
C ALA A 210 14.45 6.49 25.11
N ALA A 211 13.64 6.40 24.06
CA ALA A 211 12.23 6.05 24.16
C ALA A 211 12.06 4.55 24.44
N LYS A 212 11.01 4.20 25.19
CA LYS A 212 10.61 2.80 25.38
C LYS A 212 10.15 2.18 24.05
N LEU A 213 10.44 0.89 23.86
CA LEU A 213 9.98 0.13 22.71
C LEU A 213 8.70 -0.63 23.04
N TYR A 214 7.85 -0.76 22.04
CA TYR A 214 6.60 -1.50 22.06
C TYR A 214 6.58 -2.50 20.90
N LYS A 215 5.81 -3.58 21.08
CA LYS A 215 5.46 -4.54 20.04
C LYS A 215 3.95 -4.70 19.98
N PHE A 216 3.42 -4.91 18.77
CA PHE A 216 2.00 -5.19 18.58
C PHE A 216 1.63 -6.60 19.08
N ASP A 217 0.59 -6.69 19.91
CA ASP A 217 0.04 -7.95 20.40
C ASP A 217 -1.11 -8.43 19.51
N LYS A 218 -0.78 -9.27 18.52
CA LYS A 218 -1.75 -9.86 17.60
C LYS A 218 -2.84 -10.67 18.30
N ARG A 219 -2.54 -11.29 19.46
CA ARG A 219 -3.51 -12.13 20.18
C ARG A 219 -4.56 -11.24 20.86
N LYS A 220 -4.12 -10.19 21.55
CA LYS A 220 -5.04 -9.20 22.13
C LYS A 220 -5.83 -8.47 21.07
N TYR A 221 -5.21 -8.14 19.94
CA TYR A 221 -5.93 -7.57 18.80
C TYR A 221 -7.06 -8.48 18.31
N ALA A 222 -6.76 -9.75 18.04
CA ALA A 222 -7.78 -10.71 17.63
C ALA A 222 -8.93 -10.79 18.65
N LYS A 223 -8.61 -10.87 19.95
CA LYS A 223 -9.61 -10.92 21.03
C LYS A 223 -10.48 -9.66 21.10
N ASN A 224 -9.87 -8.48 21.01
CA ASN A 224 -10.54 -7.20 21.26
C ASN A 224 -11.29 -6.69 20.03
N PHE A 225 -10.82 -7.02 18.82
CA PHE A 225 -11.32 -6.43 17.56
C PHE A 225 -11.93 -7.44 16.59
N GLN A 226 -11.86 -8.77 16.79
CA GLN A 226 -12.62 -9.72 15.94
C GLN A 226 -14.13 -9.65 16.15
N LYS A 227 -14.62 -9.13 17.29
CA LYS A 227 -16.06 -8.88 17.50
C LYS A 227 -16.56 -7.59 16.83
N GLU A 228 -15.68 -6.62 16.55
CA GLU A 228 -16.03 -5.36 15.87
C GLU A 228 -15.83 -5.42 14.34
N LEU A 229 -15.32 -6.53 13.80
CA LEU A 229 -15.10 -6.74 12.36
C LEU A 229 -16.39 -7.10 11.58
N SER A 230 -17.56 -7.09 12.22
CA SER A 230 -18.83 -7.16 11.50
C SER A 230 -19.14 -5.81 10.85
N PHE A 231 -18.86 -5.70 9.56
CA PHE A 231 -19.30 -4.57 8.73
C PHE A 231 -20.82 -4.53 8.68
N THR A 232 -21.49 -3.74 9.53
CA THR A 232 -22.72 -2.98 9.20
C THR A 232 -23.07 -1.98 10.30
N ARG A 233 -22.97 -0.69 9.98
CA ARG A 233 -24.12 0.23 9.96
C ARG A 233 -24.00 1.07 8.70
#